data_AF-A0A921VCC0-F1
#
_entry.id   AF-A0A921VCC0-F1
#
_cell.length_a   1.000
_cell.length_b   1.000
_cell.length_c   1.000
_cell.angle_alpha   90.00
_cell.angle_beta   90.00
_cell.angle_gamma   90.00
#
_symmetry.space_group_name_H-M   'P 1'
#
loop_
_entity.id
_entity.type
_entity.pdbx_description
1 polymer ?
#
loop_
_entity_poly.entity_id
_entity_poly.type
_entity_poly.pdbx_seq_one_letter_code
_entity_poly.pdbx_strand_id
1 'polypeptide(L)'
;MSLFDDGTATSQLDESIATDAGAPLSSREQGILESFLEQTDLLEHNEAAMLDVIKPSGRKRLVDSPDGKSLLAKKSNPSWKRRRDELRRLRIEAQTMQNHVTFLTLKKTYEQLFDSSNQSEGLGRWKDPAMNEKLQCEKAKAENEQLKEKLQNCVQTCNLLQTALTAAETQHKELLTANTATTQALQFEMQTNHNLDLENSIIFNNLEHSADARLNELDALLYEAYISTFDPDADLVQIHRAGSEETDAMVEFKRSRLMPFTVDKTSSAAWDLMQLGVTNNNCAGRVIRRADDLVASKERFTYMLKGGGNVEIRSHCLMKRVQIPTGTIVLVEATNV
;
A
#
# COMPACT_ATOMS: atom_id res chain seq x y z
N MET A 1 18.83 16.82 -43.70
CA MET A 1 18.43 16.01 -44.86
C MET A 1 17.01 15.53 -44.57
N SER A 2 16.07 15.97 -45.42
CA SER A 2 14.59 15.76 -45.53
C SER A 2 13.77 15.32 -44.29
N LEU A 3 12.73 16.05 -43.84
CA LEU A 3 11.45 16.46 -44.49
C LEU A 3 10.34 15.38 -44.45
N PHE A 4 9.09 15.88 -44.39
CA PHE A 4 7.75 15.30 -44.14
C PHE A 4 7.34 15.35 -42.65
N ASP A 5 6.50 16.26 -42.14
CA ASP A 5 5.50 17.22 -42.64
C ASP A 5 4.25 16.69 -43.36
N ASP A 6 3.14 17.40 -43.08
CA ASP A 6 1.71 17.26 -43.43
C ASP A 6 0.91 16.13 -42.74
N GLY A 7 -0.19 16.41 -42.03
CA GLY A 7 -1.32 17.28 -42.38
C GLY A 7 -2.56 16.36 -42.56
N THR A 8 -3.81 16.63 -42.18
CA THR A 8 -4.54 17.86 -41.95
C THR A 8 -5.89 17.48 -41.30
N ALA A 9 -6.47 18.43 -40.58
CA ALA A 9 -7.80 18.45 -39.97
C ALA A 9 -8.98 18.10 -40.91
N THR A 10 -10.12 17.67 -40.35
CA THR A 10 -11.40 18.44 -40.22
C THR A 10 -12.60 17.53 -39.89
N SER A 11 -13.71 18.18 -39.47
CA SER A 11 -15.05 17.70 -39.09
C SER A 11 -15.20 17.43 -37.58
N GLN A 12 -15.81 18.28 -36.73
CA GLN A 12 -16.93 19.24 -36.86
C GLN A 12 -18.16 18.66 -37.58
N LEU A 13 -19.09 18.14 -36.79
CA LEU A 13 -20.54 18.40 -36.74
C LEU A 13 -21.10 17.48 -35.63
N ASP A 14 -21.49 18.01 -34.47
CA ASP A 14 -22.81 18.58 -34.15
C ASP A 14 -23.79 17.48 -33.68
N GLU A 15 -24.06 17.42 -32.38
CA GLU A 15 -25.42 17.41 -31.83
C GLU A 15 -25.41 17.31 -30.30
N SER A 16 -25.85 18.42 -29.72
CA SER A 16 -26.46 18.54 -28.40
C SER A 16 -27.54 17.47 -28.16
N ILE A 17 -27.46 16.74 -27.04
CA ILE A 17 -28.64 16.46 -26.19
C ILE A 17 -28.15 16.61 -24.75
N ALA A 18 -28.68 17.64 -24.10
CA ALA A 18 -28.58 17.85 -22.67
C ALA A 18 -29.27 16.70 -21.92
N THR A 19 -28.55 16.04 -21.01
CA THR A 19 -29.21 15.38 -19.88
C THR A 19 -29.69 16.47 -18.93
N ASP A 20 -30.93 16.87 -19.16
CA ASP A 20 -31.84 17.55 -18.24
C ASP A 20 -32.06 16.63 -17.02
N ALA A 21 -31.08 16.61 -16.12
CA ALA A 21 -31.34 16.32 -14.73
C ALA A 21 -32.04 17.56 -14.18
N GLY A 22 -33.37 17.47 -14.06
CA GLY A 22 -34.23 18.58 -13.63
C GLY A 22 -33.59 19.37 -12.49
N ALA A 23 -33.47 20.67 -12.71
CA ALA A 23 -32.90 21.60 -11.75
C ALA A 23 -33.59 21.42 -10.38
N PRO A 24 -32.84 21.50 -9.27
CA PRO A 24 -33.48 21.59 -7.96
C PRO A 24 -34.42 22.80 -7.98
N LEU A 25 -35.69 22.55 -7.64
CA LEU A 25 -36.73 23.58 -7.59
C LEU A 25 -36.16 24.83 -6.91
N SER A 26 -36.30 25.97 -7.58
CA SER A 26 -35.89 27.26 -7.04
C SER A 26 -36.53 27.47 -5.67
N SER A 27 -35.85 28.14 -4.73
CA SER A 27 -36.42 28.42 -3.38
C SER A 27 -37.80 29.08 -3.44
N ARG A 28 -38.16 29.71 -4.57
CA ARG A 28 -39.50 30.24 -4.82
C ARG A 28 -40.55 29.17 -5.14
N GLU A 29 -40.18 28.10 -5.83
CA GLU A 29 -41.06 26.99 -6.20
C GLU A 29 -41.27 26.02 -5.02
N GLN A 30 -40.25 25.84 -4.17
CA GLN A 30 -40.39 25.15 -2.88
C GLN A 30 -41.35 25.90 -1.95
N GLY A 31 -41.26 27.23 -1.89
CA GLY A 31 -42.20 28.04 -1.11
C GLY A 31 -43.64 28.02 -1.63
N ILE A 32 -43.85 27.81 -2.94
CA ILE A 32 -45.20 27.64 -3.51
C ILE A 32 -45.76 26.27 -3.16
N LEU A 33 -44.93 25.22 -3.17
CA LEU A 33 -45.36 23.86 -2.80
C LEU A 33 -45.67 23.74 -1.30
N GLU A 34 -44.86 24.35 -0.42
CA GLU A 34 -45.16 24.46 1.02
C GLU A 34 -46.44 25.27 1.28
N SER A 35 -46.60 26.41 0.58
CA SER A 35 -47.83 27.20 0.64
C SER A 35 -49.08 26.42 0.21
N PHE A 36 -48.96 25.53 -0.78
CA PHE A 36 -50.09 24.74 -1.27
C PHE A 36 -50.44 23.60 -0.31
N LEU A 37 -49.42 22.97 0.29
CA LEU A 37 -49.59 21.92 1.31
C LEU A 37 -50.19 22.48 2.61
N GLU A 38 -49.76 23.66 3.05
CA GLU A 38 -50.38 24.36 4.20
C GLU A 38 -51.83 24.78 3.90
N GLN A 39 -52.16 25.13 2.66
CA GLN A 39 -53.54 25.46 2.27
C GLN A 39 -54.45 24.23 2.26
N THR A 40 -53.94 23.06 1.85
CA THR A 40 -54.70 21.80 1.93
C THR A 40 -54.90 21.34 3.37
N ASP A 41 -53.89 21.50 4.23
CA ASP A 41 -54.02 21.20 5.66
C ASP A 41 -55.01 22.15 6.35
N LEU A 42 -55.01 23.45 6.00
CA LEU A 42 -55.98 24.42 6.50
C LEU A 42 -57.42 24.12 6.04
N LEU A 43 -57.61 23.59 4.83
CA LEU A 43 -58.92 23.17 4.34
C LEU A 43 -59.44 21.93 5.08
N GLU A 44 -58.56 20.96 5.37
CA GLU A 44 -58.90 19.75 6.12
C GLU A 44 -59.23 20.06 7.60
N HIS A 45 -58.50 21.01 8.21
CA HIS A 45 -58.78 21.47 9.57
C HIS A 45 -60.05 22.34 9.67
N ASN A 46 -60.43 23.06 8.61
CA ASN A 46 -61.65 23.89 8.58
C ASN A 46 -62.91 23.04 8.32
N GLU A 47 -62.79 21.94 7.57
CA GLU A 47 -63.84 20.94 7.38
C GLU A 47 -64.09 20.13 8.67
N ALA A 48 -63.03 19.84 9.44
CA ALA A 48 -63.13 19.27 10.78
C ALA A 48 -63.70 20.27 11.81
N ALA A 49 -63.39 21.57 11.70
CA ALA A 49 -63.90 22.60 12.60
C ALA A 49 -65.37 22.98 12.36
N MET A 50 -65.90 22.87 11.15
CA MET A 50 -67.34 23.10 10.88
C MET A 50 -68.26 22.01 11.46
N LEU A 51 -67.74 20.83 11.76
CA LEU A 51 -68.52 19.72 12.35
C LEU A 51 -68.65 19.79 13.88
N ASP A 52 -67.90 20.67 14.57
CA ASP A 52 -67.90 20.78 16.04
C ASP A 52 -68.55 22.08 16.59
N VAL A 53 -69.08 22.96 15.72
CA VAL A 53 -69.78 24.21 16.13
C VAL A 53 -71.28 23.97 16.35
N ILE A 54 -71.65 23.07 17.27
CA ILE A 54 -72.94 23.15 17.97
C ILE A 54 -72.73 22.82 19.46
N LYS A 55 -72.17 23.77 20.22
CA LYS A 55 -72.32 23.85 21.68
C LYS A 55 -72.22 25.31 22.13
N PRO A 56 -73.26 25.91 22.76
CA PRO A 56 -73.18 27.28 23.23
C PRO A 56 -72.60 27.31 24.65
N SER A 57 -71.37 27.80 24.81
CA SER A 57 -70.81 28.15 26.12
C SER A 57 -70.81 29.67 26.31
N GLY A 58 -71.74 30.17 27.11
CA GLY A 58 -71.80 31.59 27.48
C GLY A 58 -70.81 31.93 28.59
N ARG A 59 -70.13 33.09 28.48
CA ARG A 59 -69.74 33.97 29.60
C ARG A 59 -69.02 35.23 29.12
N LYS A 60 -69.54 36.41 29.50
CA LYS A 60 -68.88 37.61 30.11
C LYS A 60 -69.88 38.80 30.02
N ARG A 61 -70.30 39.36 31.17
CA ARG A 61 -69.85 40.64 31.80
C ARG A 61 -69.99 41.86 30.88
N LEU A 62 -70.41 43.07 31.26
CA LEU A 62 -71.18 43.76 32.33
C LEU A 62 -71.04 45.28 31.93
N VAL A 63 -71.96 46.17 32.35
CA VAL A 63 -71.85 47.67 32.36
C VAL A 63 -72.22 48.38 31.04
N ASP A 64 -73.04 49.44 30.91
CA ASP A 64 -74.00 50.23 31.74
C ASP A 64 -74.94 50.96 30.74
N SER A 65 -76.29 50.88 30.87
CA SER A 65 -77.23 51.90 31.41
C SER A 65 -77.63 53.05 30.43
N PRO A 66 -78.80 53.72 30.51
CA PRO A 66 -79.99 53.54 31.36
C PRO A 66 -81.35 53.52 30.58
N ASP A 67 -82.43 53.53 31.36
CA ASP A 67 -83.82 53.89 31.07
C ASP A 67 -84.82 52.78 30.73
N GLY A 68 -85.82 52.66 31.63
CA GLY A 68 -87.10 52.03 31.33
C GLY A 68 -87.56 50.96 32.32
N LYS A 69 -88.07 51.42 33.46
CA LYS A 69 -88.78 50.66 34.52
C LYS A 69 -89.72 49.56 33.99
N SER A 70 -89.67 48.36 34.59
CA SER A 70 -90.79 47.74 35.34
C SER A 70 -90.68 46.20 35.38
N LEU A 71 -90.40 45.69 36.57
CA LEU A 71 -90.55 44.29 36.97
C LEU A 71 -92.03 43.89 36.99
N LEU A 72 -92.46 42.97 36.13
CA LEU A 72 -93.60 42.09 36.40
C LEU A 72 -93.39 40.72 35.75
N ALA A 73 -93.04 39.75 36.58
CA ALA A 73 -93.08 38.33 36.24
C ALA A 73 -94.49 37.93 35.77
N LYS A 74 -94.62 37.52 34.50
CA LYS A 74 -95.84 36.91 33.96
C LYS A 74 -95.53 35.55 33.34
N LYS A 75 -95.83 34.52 34.13
CA LYS A 75 -96.37 33.19 33.79
C LYS A 75 -96.17 32.76 32.32
N SER A 76 -95.24 31.82 32.15
CA SER A 76 -95.04 31.02 30.92
C SER A 76 -96.35 30.37 30.46
N ASN A 77 -97.00 30.93 29.44
CA ASN A 77 -98.15 30.29 28.79
C ASN A 77 -97.69 28.97 28.12
N PRO A 78 -98.18 27.78 28.54
CA PRO A 78 -97.73 26.50 28.00
C PRO A 78 -98.09 26.29 26.52
N SER A 79 -99.07 27.03 25.98
CA SER A 79 -99.50 26.90 24.58
C SER A 79 -98.50 27.48 23.57
N TRP A 80 -97.82 28.60 23.87
CA TRP A 80 -96.86 29.21 22.96
C TRP A 80 -95.55 28.41 22.89
N LYS A 81 -95.11 27.84 24.03
CA LYS A 81 -93.99 26.89 24.06
C LYS A 81 -94.30 25.64 23.25
N ARG A 82 -95.47 25.01 23.45
CA ARG A 82 -95.91 23.85 22.65
C ARG A 82 -95.96 24.17 21.16
N ARG A 83 -96.56 25.30 20.76
CA ARG A 83 -96.65 25.69 19.34
C ARG A 83 -95.29 25.98 18.72
N ARG A 84 -94.36 26.57 19.49
CA ARG A 84 -92.98 26.80 19.05
C ARG A 84 -92.20 25.50 18.90
N ASP A 85 -92.36 24.58 19.85
CA ASP A 85 -91.68 23.27 19.80
C ASP A 85 -92.28 22.38 18.69
N GLU A 86 -93.58 22.50 18.42
CA GLU A 86 -94.24 21.87 17.26
C GLU A 86 -93.71 22.43 15.94
N LEU A 87 -93.61 23.76 15.81
CA LEU A 87 -93.02 24.40 14.62
C LEU A 87 -91.55 24.03 14.42
N ARG A 88 -90.78 23.85 15.50
CA ARG A 88 -89.41 23.32 15.41
C ARG A 88 -89.41 21.88 14.92
N ARG A 89 -90.29 21.02 15.46
CA ARG A 89 -90.40 19.62 15.03
C ARG A 89 -90.74 19.53 13.54
N LEU A 90 -91.74 20.27 13.09
CA LEU A 90 -92.15 20.31 11.67
C LEU A 90 -91.06 20.87 10.75
N ARG A 91 -90.26 21.84 11.20
CA ARG A 91 -89.12 22.34 10.41
C ARG A 91 -88.01 21.29 10.29
N ILE A 92 -87.71 20.59 11.37
CA ILE A 92 -86.73 19.49 11.35
C ILE A 92 -87.24 18.38 10.42
N GLU A 93 -88.51 17.99 10.53
CA GLU A 93 -89.12 16.96 9.69
C GLU A 93 -89.17 17.36 8.20
N ALA A 94 -89.50 18.62 7.90
CA ALA A 94 -89.45 19.12 6.53
C ALA A 94 -88.02 19.11 5.98
N GLN A 95 -87.03 19.48 6.81
CA GLN A 95 -85.63 19.45 6.41
C GLN A 95 -85.11 18.02 6.19
N THR A 96 -85.50 17.06 7.04
CA THR A 96 -85.11 15.66 6.85
C THR A 96 -85.74 15.07 5.59
N MET A 97 -87.02 15.38 5.31
CA MET A 97 -87.66 14.95 4.07
C MET A 97 -87.05 15.62 2.83
N GLN A 98 -86.74 16.92 2.88
CA GLN A 98 -86.05 17.62 1.81
C GLN A 98 -84.69 16.96 1.51
N ASN A 99 -83.90 16.67 2.56
CA ASN A 99 -82.61 15.99 2.42
C ASN A 99 -82.75 14.58 1.86
N HIS A 100 -83.83 13.88 2.21
CA HIS A 100 -84.09 12.56 1.67
C HIS A 100 -84.45 12.61 0.18
N VAL A 101 -85.26 13.59 -0.23
CA VAL A 101 -85.59 13.80 -1.64
C VAL A 101 -84.34 14.19 -2.43
N THR A 102 -83.52 15.11 -1.93
CA THR A 102 -82.27 15.49 -2.63
C THR A 102 -81.33 14.29 -2.77
N PHE A 103 -81.17 13.50 -1.72
CA PHE A 103 -80.40 12.26 -1.77
C PHE A 103 -80.95 11.27 -2.82
N LEU A 104 -82.26 11.02 -2.83
CA LEU A 104 -82.87 10.12 -3.79
C LEU A 104 -82.75 10.64 -5.24
N THR A 105 -82.85 11.95 -5.45
CA THR A 105 -82.65 12.54 -6.78
C THR A 105 -81.21 12.38 -7.25
N LEU A 106 -80.22 12.63 -6.38
CA LEU A 106 -78.80 12.43 -6.69
C LEU A 106 -78.51 10.97 -7.02
N LYS A 107 -79.04 10.04 -6.21
CA LYS A 107 -78.89 8.61 -6.45
C LYS A 107 -79.48 8.20 -7.80
N LYS A 108 -80.69 8.67 -8.12
CA LYS A 108 -81.34 8.40 -9.41
C LYS A 108 -80.55 8.97 -10.59
N THR A 109 -80.00 10.18 -10.46
CA THR A 109 -79.15 10.76 -11.53
C THR A 109 -77.85 9.99 -11.71
N TYR A 110 -77.24 9.51 -10.62
CA TYR A 110 -76.02 8.72 -10.68
C TYR A 110 -76.27 7.36 -11.37
N GLU A 111 -77.35 6.67 -11.00
CA GLU A 111 -77.78 5.41 -11.63
C GLU A 111 -78.07 5.60 -13.13
N GLN A 112 -78.76 6.68 -13.51
CA GLN A 112 -79.03 7.00 -14.93
C GLN A 112 -77.76 7.29 -15.74
N LEU A 113 -76.77 7.97 -15.15
CA LEU A 113 -75.47 8.20 -15.80
C LEU A 113 -74.68 6.89 -15.94
N PHE A 114 -74.76 6.01 -14.94
CA PHE A 114 -74.08 4.73 -14.97
C PHE A 114 -74.68 3.79 -16.03
N ASP A 115 -76.00 3.71 -16.09
CA ASP A 115 -76.72 2.87 -17.07
C ASP A 115 -76.57 3.39 -18.51
N SER A 116 -76.54 4.70 -18.71
CA SER A 116 -76.30 5.31 -20.04
C SER A 116 -74.83 5.22 -20.47
N SER A 117 -73.88 5.30 -19.54
CA SER A 117 -72.45 5.13 -19.81
C SER A 117 -72.10 3.68 -20.22
N ASN A 118 -72.75 2.69 -19.62
CA ASN A 118 -72.57 1.27 -19.99
C ASN A 118 -73.16 0.91 -21.37
N GLN A 119 -74.11 1.70 -21.89
CA GLN A 119 -74.68 1.53 -23.24
C GLN A 119 -73.90 2.28 -24.33
N SER A 120 -72.92 3.11 -23.98
CA SER A 120 -72.14 3.92 -24.93
C SER A 120 -70.91 3.14 -25.43
N GLU A 121 -70.80 2.98 -26.75
CA GLU A 121 -69.66 2.38 -27.48
C GLU A 121 -68.28 2.97 -27.10
N GLY A 122 -68.25 4.14 -26.45
CA GLY A 122 -67.04 4.78 -25.95
C GLY A 122 -66.29 3.98 -24.87
N LEU A 123 -66.97 3.21 -24.01
CA LEU A 123 -66.31 2.47 -22.92
C LEU A 123 -65.57 1.22 -23.41
N GLY A 124 -66.06 0.60 -24.49
CA GLY A 124 -65.36 -0.48 -25.20
C GLY A 124 -64.15 0.02 -25.99
N ARG A 125 -64.25 1.20 -26.61
CA ARG A 125 -63.20 1.77 -27.47
C ARG A 125 -61.89 2.08 -26.73
N TRP A 126 -61.94 2.40 -25.43
CA TRP A 126 -60.76 2.70 -24.63
C TRP A 126 -60.19 1.49 -23.87
N LYS A 127 -60.92 0.37 -23.85
CA LYS A 127 -60.53 -0.82 -23.10
C LYS A 127 -59.27 -1.49 -23.69
N ASP A 128 -59.23 -1.66 -25.00
CA ASP A 128 -58.09 -2.31 -25.67
C ASP A 128 -56.82 -1.44 -25.67
N PRO A 129 -56.88 -0.13 -25.97
CA PRO A 129 -55.73 0.77 -25.80
C PRO A 129 -55.21 0.82 -24.36
N ALA A 130 -56.11 0.86 -23.37
CA ALA A 130 -55.72 0.88 -21.95
C ALA A 130 -55.07 -0.45 -21.51
N MET A 131 -55.57 -1.60 -21.99
CA MET A 131 -54.92 -2.90 -21.72
C MET A 131 -53.57 -3.01 -22.40
N ASN A 132 -53.43 -2.54 -23.65
CA ASN A 132 -52.16 -2.52 -24.35
C ASN A 132 -51.15 -1.60 -23.64
N GLU A 133 -51.55 -0.40 -23.24
CA GLU A 133 -50.69 0.52 -22.49
C GLU A 133 -50.27 -0.07 -21.13
N LYS A 134 -51.20 -0.73 -20.42
CA LYS A 134 -50.88 -1.44 -19.18
C LYS A 134 -49.83 -2.53 -19.42
N LEU A 135 -49.99 -3.33 -20.46
CA LEU A 135 -49.02 -4.37 -20.81
C LEU A 135 -47.65 -3.78 -21.15
N GLN A 136 -47.61 -2.69 -21.92
CA GLN A 136 -46.36 -1.99 -22.24
C GLN A 136 -45.70 -1.42 -20.98
N CYS A 137 -46.49 -0.85 -20.07
CA CYS A 137 -46.01 -0.35 -18.79
C CYS A 137 -45.43 -1.47 -17.92
N GLU A 138 -46.07 -2.64 -17.86
CA GLU A 138 -45.57 -3.81 -17.14
C GLU A 138 -44.27 -4.33 -17.76
N LYS A 139 -44.19 -4.41 -19.09
CA LYS A 139 -42.96 -4.79 -19.80
C LYS A 139 -41.81 -3.82 -19.53
N ALA A 140 -42.08 -2.52 -19.63
CA ALA A 140 -41.09 -1.48 -19.36
C ALA A 140 -40.60 -1.54 -17.90
N LYS A 141 -41.50 -1.80 -16.94
CA LYS A 141 -41.12 -1.98 -15.52
C LYS A 141 -40.20 -3.19 -15.33
N ALA A 142 -40.51 -4.32 -15.95
CA ALA A 142 -39.68 -5.53 -15.87
C ALA A 142 -38.28 -5.30 -16.49
N GLU A 143 -38.21 -4.64 -17.64
CA GLU A 143 -36.93 -4.28 -18.27
C GLU A 143 -36.12 -3.31 -17.39
N ASN A 144 -36.77 -2.34 -16.75
CA ASN A 144 -36.10 -1.38 -15.88
C ASN A 144 -35.55 -2.05 -14.61
N GLU A 145 -36.29 -3.00 -14.04
CA GLU A 145 -35.82 -3.82 -12.92
C GLU A 145 -34.59 -4.65 -13.30
N GLN A 146 -34.60 -5.28 -14.49
CA GLN A 146 -33.45 -6.02 -15.01
C GLN A 146 -32.22 -5.11 -15.24
N LEU A 147 -32.43 -3.91 -15.78
CA LEU A 147 -31.35 -2.95 -15.99
C LEU A 147 -30.77 -2.45 -14.66
N LYS A 148 -31.62 -2.22 -13.66
CA LYS A 148 -31.18 -1.84 -12.32
C LYS A 148 -30.31 -2.92 -11.68
N GLU A 149 -30.67 -4.19 -11.82
CA GLU A 149 -29.86 -5.31 -11.35
C GLU A 149 -28.50 -5.36 -12.07
N LYS A 150 -28.49 -5.25 -13.40
CA LYS A 150 -27.23 -5.21 -14.19
C LYS A 150 -26.34 -4.04 -13.78
N LEU A 151 -26.92 -2.86 -13.55
CA LEU A 151 -26.18 -1.68 -13.10
C LEU A 151 -25.59 -1.90 -11.71
N GLN A 152 -26.36 -2.48 -10.79
CA GLN A 152 -25.89 -2.82 -9.45
C GLN A 152 -24.71 -3.80 -9.50
N ASN A 153 -24.79 -4.83 -10.34
CA ASN A 153 -23.70 -5.79 -10.55
C ASN A 153 -22.45 -5.12 -11.15
N CYS A 154 -22.64 -4.18 -12.09
CA CYS A 154 -21.53 -3.41 -12.65
C CYS A 154 -20.85 -2.56 -11.57
N VAL A 155 -21.62 -1.83 -10.76
CA VAL A 155 -21.09 -1.01 -9.64
C VAL A 155 -20.33 -1.89 -8.64
N GLN A 156 -20.87 -3.05 -8.28
CA GLN A 156 -20.18 -3.99 -7.39
C GLN A 156 -18.85 -4.46 -7.98
N THR A 157 -18.83 -4.80 -9.27
CA THR A 157 -17.61 -5.23 -9.96
C THR A 157 -16.58 -4.10 -10.03
N CYS A 158 -17.00 -2.88 -10.36
CA CYS A 158 -16.13 -1.70 -10.36
C CYS A 158 -15.53 -1.44 -8.97
N ASN A 159 -16.32 -1.58 -7.90
CA ASN A 159 -15.82 -1.43 -6.54
C ASN A 159 -14.77 -2.50 -6.19
N LEU A 160 -15.01 -3.76 -6.55
CA LEU A 160 -14.04 -4.84 -6.36
C LEU A 160 -12.73 -4.56 -7.11
N LEU A 161 -12.83 -4.16 -8.39
CA LEU A 161 -11.67 -3.80 -9.19
C LEU A 161 -10.91 -2.61 -8.59
N GLN A 162 -11.63 -1.58 -8.11
CA GLN A 162 -11.02 -0.43 -7.45
C GLN A 162 -10.25 -0.86 -6.19
N THR A 163 -10.81 -1.75 -5.37
CA THR A 163 -10.12 -2.26 -4.17
C THR A 163 -8.91 -3.12 -4.51
N ALA A 164 -8.99 -3.92 -5.58
CA ALA A 164 -7.86 -4.72 -6.04
C ALA A 164 -6.73 -3.82 -6.59
N LEU A 165 -7.09 -2.76 -7.31
CA LEU A 165 -6.14 -1.78 -7.82
C LEU A 165 -5.40 -1.06 -6.69
N THR A 166 -6.13 -0.53 -5.70
CA THR A 166 -5.49 0.17 -4.57
C THR A 166 -4.59 -0.77 -3.76
N ALA A 167 -5.01 -2.03 -3.55
CA ALA A 167 -4.16 -3.03 -2.91
C ALA A 167 -2.87 -3.29 -3.72
N ALA A 168 -2.98 -3.46 -5.04
CA ALA A 168 -1.83 -3.67 -5.90
C ALA A 168 -0.87 -2.46 -5.91
N GLU A 169 -1.40 -1.23 -5.92
CA GLU A 169 -0.61 0.00 -5.83
C GLU A 169 0.15 0.10 -4.51
N THR A 170 -0.49 -0.24 -3.39
CA THR A 170 0.17 -0.25 -2.08
C THR A 170 1.31 -1.26 -2.03
N GLN A 171 1.08 -2.49 -2.51
CA GLN A 171 2.10 -3.53 -2.59
C GLN A 171 3.27 -3.11 -3.49
N HIS A 172 2.98 -2.49 -4.64
CA HIS A 172 4.01 -2.00 -5.54
C HIS A 172 4.88 -0.92 -4.87
N LYS A 173 4.26 0.01 -4.15
CA LYS A 173 4.98 1.04 -3.40
C LYS A 173 5.85 0.44 -2.31
N GLU A 174 5.36 -0.54 -1.57
CA GLU A 174 6.14 -1.27 -0.55
C GLU A 174 7.36 -1.96 -1.17
N LEU A 175 7.18 -2.68 -2.28
CA LEU A 175 8.27 -3.32 -3.01
C LEU A 175 9.32 -2.31 -3.48
N LEU A 176 8.91 -1.15 -4.01
CA LEU A 176 9.83 -0.09 -4.41
C LEU A 176 10.63 0.43 -3.21
N THR A 177 9.99 0.65 -2.06
CA THR A 177 10.70 1.11 -0.85
C THR A 177 11.69 0.07 -0.32
N ALA A 178 11.31 -1.20 -0.29
CA ALA A 178 12.19 -2.30 0.13
C ALA A 178 13.37 -2.48 -0.84
N ASN A 179 13.13 -2.40 -2.14
CA ASN A 179 14.18 -2.49 -3.15
C ASN A 179 15.14 -1.29 -3.08
N THR A 180 14.62 -0.09 -2.80
CA THR A 180 15.46 1.10 -2.59
C THR A 180 16.35 0.95 -1.36
N ALA A 181 15.81 0.47 -0.24
CA ALA A 181 16.58 0.25 0.98
C ALA A 181 17.68 -0.82 0.79
N THR A 182 17.37 -1.93 0.12
CA THR A 182 18.36 -2.98 -0.20
C THR A 182 19.42 -2.48 -1.17
N THR A 183 19.05 -1.71 -2.20
CA THR A 183 20.00 -1.09 -3.12
C THR A 183 20.94 -0.13 -2.40
N GLN A 184 20.42 0.70 -1.49
CA GLN A 184 21.23 1.62 -0.69
C GLN A 184 22.18 0.88 0.26
N ALA A 185 21.71 -0.17 0.92
CA ALA A 185 22.55 -1.01 1.78
C ALA A 185 23.69 -1.65 0.99
N LEU A 186 23.40 -2.22 -0.19
CA LEU A 186 24.41 -2.79 -1.06
C LEU A 186 25.42 -1.74 -1.53
N GLN A 187 24.97 -0.56 -1.94
CA GLN A 187 25.86 0.54 -2.33
C GLN A 187 26.78 0.96 -1.18
N PHE A 188 26.27 1.05 0.04
CA PHE A 188 27.06 1.36 1.23
C PHE A 188 28.09 0.27 1.52
N GLU A 189 27.72 -1.00 1.43
CA GLU A 189 28.67 -2.12 1.57
C GLU A 189 29.75 -2.10 0.48
N MET A 190 29.38 -1.85 -0.77
CA MET A 190 30.35 -1.74 -1.87
C MET A 190 31.32 -0.57 -1.64
N GLN A 191 30.82 0.58 -1.22
CA GLN A 191 31.65 1.75 -0.95
C GLN A 191 32.57 1.56 0.26
N THR A 192 32.06 0.96 1.35
CA THR A 192 32.87 0.64 2.53
C THR A 192 33.95 -0.38 2.21
N ASN A 193 33.62 -1.44 1.45
CA ASN A 193 34.62 -2.40 0.98
C ASN A 193 35.68 -1.74 0.09
N HIS A 194 35.28 -0.84 -0.82
CA HIS A 194 36.23 -0.11 -1.65
C HIS A 194 37.18 0.77 -0.81
N ASN A 195 36.65 1.48 0.18
CA ASN A 195 37.46 2.28 1.10
C ASN A 195 38.42 1.41 1.91
N LEU A 196 37.96 0.26 2.41
CA LEU A 196 38.81 -0.70 3.13
C LEU A 196 39.91 -1.26 2.23
N ASP A 197 39.64 -1.52 0.96
CA ASP A 197 40.64 -1.98 0.00
C ASP A 197 41.69 -0.90 -0.29
N LEU A 198 41.26 0.38 -0.41
CA LEU A 198 42.18 1.50 -0.56
C LEU A 198 43.08 1.65 0.68
N GLU A 199 42.51 1.55 1.88
CA GLU A 199 43.25 1.59 3.14
C GLU A 199 44.25 0.43 3.24
N ASN A 200 43.83 -0.79 2.90
CA ASN A 200 44.73 -1.95 2.88
C ASN A 200 45.89 -1.74 1.88
N SER A 201 45.61 -1.16 0.71
CA SER A 201 46.63 -0.85 -0.30
C SER A 201 47.70 0.09 0.27
N ILE A 202 47.28 1.14 0.99
CA ILE A 202 48.21 2.08 1.65
C ILE A 202 49.07 1.35 2.69
N ILE A 203 48.45 0.53 3.54
CA ILE A 203 49.18 -0.24 4.56
C ILE A 203 50.22 -1.16 3.90
N PHE A 204 49.83 -1.94 2.89
CA PHE A 204 50.76 -2.87 2.23
C PHE A 204 51.87 -2.16 1.47
N ASN A 205 51.60 -1.01 0.85
CA ASN A 205 52.65 -0.20 0.23
C ASN A 205 53.65 0.30 1.27
N ASN A 206 53.20 0.74 2.44
CA ASN A 206 54.10 1.17 3.52
C ASN A 206 54.96 0.00 4.05
N LEU A 207 54.36 -1.18 4.22
CA LEU A 207 55.10 -2.38 4.62
C LEU A 207 56.12 -2.78 3.55
N GLU A 208 55.81 -2.60 2.27
CA GLU A 208 56.70 -2.92 1.15
C GLU A 208 57.92 -2.00 1.13
N HIS A 209 57.70 -0.69 1.29
CA HIS A 209 58.81 0.27 1.42
C HIS A 209 59.68 -0.03 2.65
N SER A 210 59.08 -0.47 3.77
CA SER A 210 59.84 -0.90 4.96
C SER A 210 60.67 -2.15 4.68
N ALA A 211 60.08 -3.16 4.04
CA ALA A 211 60.78 -4.39 3.68
C ALA A 211 61.95 -4.10 2.72
N ASP A 212 61.75 -3.20 1.77
CA ASP A 212 62.78 -2.77 0.82
C ASP A 212 63.90 -2.00 1.50
N ALA A 213 63.58 -1.09 2.43
CA ALA A 213 64.57 -0.39 3.23
C ALA A 213 65.43 -1.38 4.05
N ARG A 214 64.79 -2.34 4.75
CA ARG A 214 65.51 -3.37 5.51
C ARG A 214 66.33 -4.30 4.62
N LEU A 215 65.84 -4.63 3.42
CA LEU A 215 66.58 -5.43 2.46
C LEU A 215 67.86 -4.71 2.02
N ASN A 216 67.77 -3.41 1.72
CA ASN A 216 68.93 -2.60 1.35
C ASN A 216 69.94 -2.49 2.50
N GLU A 217 69.48 -2.41 3.76
CA GLU A 217 70.35 -2.45 4.94
C GLU A 217 71.05 -3.82 5.09
N LEU A 218 70.32 -4.91 4.84
CA LEU A 218 70.83 -6.28 4.93
C LEU A 218 71.80 -6.62 3.81
N ASP A 219 71.71 -6.01 2.65
CA ASP A 219 72.54 -6.33 1.48
C ASP A 219 74.04 -6.18 1.80
N ALA A 220 74.40 -5.15 2.58
CA ALA A 220 75.76 -4.95 3.05
C ALA A 220 76.25 -6.08 4.00
N LEU A 221 75.39 -6.54 4.91
CA LEU A 221 75.71 -7.61 5.86
C LEU A 221 75.75 -9.00 5.19
N LEU A 222 74.87 -9.23 4.22
CA LEU A 222 74.82 -10.47 3.46
C LEU A 222 76.08 -10.64 2.62
N TYR A 223 76.61 -9.55 2.05
CA TYR A 223 77.87 -9.59 1.32
C TYR A 223 79.06 -9.98 2.22
N GLU A 224 79.11 -9.50 3.47
CA GLU A 224 80.16 -9.87 4.42
C GLU A 224 80.02 -11.32 4.92
N ALA A 225 78.80 -11.76 5.23
CA ALA A 225 78.53 -13.13 5.67
C ALA A 225 78.85 -14.17 4.58
N TYR A 226 78.61 -13.82 3.31
CA TYR A 226 78.93 -14.67 2.16
C TYR A 226 80.42 -15.01 2.06
N ILE A 227 81.31 -14.10 2.45
CA ILE A 227 82.77 -14.30 2.38
C ILE A 227 83.27 -15.19 3.53
N SER A 228 82.57 -15.22 4.68
CA SER A 228 83.08 -15.79 5.94
C SER A 228 82.68 -17.24 6.20
N THR A 229 81.53 -17.68 5.67
CA THR A 229 80.96 -18.99 6.00
C THR A 229 80.54 -19.75 4.75
N PHE A 230 81.45 -20.54 4.20
CA PHE A 230 81.04 -21.60 3.28
C PHE A 230 81.90 -22.85 3.48
N ASP A 231 81.33 -23.82 4.19
CA ASP A 231 81.69 -25.22 4.06
C ASP A 231 80.59 -25.88 3.21
N PRO A 232 80.86 -26.27 1.96
CA PRO A 232 79.83 -26.82 1.09
C PRO A 232 79.31 -28.16 1.61
N ASP A 233 78.01 -28.42 1.39
CA ASP A 233 77.43 -29.77 1.45
C ASP A 233 78.37 -30.75 0.73
N ALA A 234 78.98 -31.67 1.47
CA ALA A 234 80.03 -32.54 0.97
C ALA A 234 79.59 -34.00 0.99
N ASP A 235 79.66 -34.63 -0.18
CA ASP A 235 79.56 -36.08 -0.33
C ASP A 235 81.00 -36.62 -0.41
N LEU A 236 81.50 -37.14 0.70
CA LEU A 236 82.83 -37.72 0.82
C LEU A 236 82.75 -39.24 0.64
N VAL A 237 83.41 -39.75 -0.40
CA VAL A 237 83.57 -41.18 -0.63
C VAL A 237 85.00 -41.57 -0.25
N GLN A 238 85.17 -42.38 0.78
CA GLN A 238 86.47 -42.92 1.18
C GLN A 238 86.50 -44.42 0.89
N ILE A 239 87.52 -44.84 0.15
CA ILE A 239 87.77 -46.26 -0.14
C ILE A 239 88.93 -46.72 0.74
N HIS A 240 88.61 -47.54 1.74
CA HIS A 240 89.60 -48.14 2.63
C HIS A 240 89.97 -49.51 2.09
N ARG A 241 91.24 -49.71 1.70
CA ARG A 241 91.80 -51.03 1.37
C ARG A 241 92.66 -51.48 2.53
N ALA A 242 92.28 -52.57 3.18
CA ALA A 242 93.05 -53.15 4.27
C ALA A 242 93.86 -54.36 3.78
N GLY A 243 95.19 -54.26 3.83
CA GLY A 243 96.09 -55.41 3.72
C GLY A 243 96.34 -55.95 2.29
N SER A 244 97.38 -56.80 2.19
CA SER A 244 98.02 -57.27 0.94
C SER A 244 97.25 -58.35 0.17
N GLU A 245 96.01 -58.65 0.53
CA GLU A 245 95.15 -59.58 -0.22
C GLU A 245 93.93 -58.82 -0.73
N GLU A 246 93.73 -58.82 -2.05
CA GLU A 246 92.81 -57.98 -2.82
C GLU A 246 91.31 -58.14 -2.50
N THR A 247 90.92 -58.87 -1.46
CA THR A 247 89.53 -59.32 -1.26
C THR A 247 88.71 -58.52 -0.25
N ASP A 248 89.28 -57.56 0.50
CA ASP A 248 88.50 -56.76 1.48
C ASP A 248 88.72 -55.25 1.29
N ALA A 249 87.92 -54.66 0.41
CA ALA A 249 87.82 -53.21 0.22
C ALA A 249 86.51 -52.69 0.82
N MET A 250 86.60 -51.79 1.79
CA MET A 250 85.46 -51.13 2.41
C MET A 250 85.25 -49.75 1.79
N VAL A 251 84.04 -49.46 1.31
CA VAL A 251 83.66 -48.13 0.84
C VAL A 251 82.83 -47.44 1.91
N GLU A 252 83.38 -46.36 2.47
CA GLU A 252 82.65 -45.48 3.39
C GLU A 252 82.09 -44.28 2.62
N PHE A 253 80.78 -44.10 2.70
CA PHE A 253 80.10 -42.93 2.16
C PHE A 253 79.68 -42.01 3.30
N LYS A 254 80.33 -40.86 3.42
CA LYS A 254 79.99 -39.80 4.38
C LYS A 254 79.35 -38.65 3.64
N ARG A 255 78.08 -38.38 3.95
CA ARG A 255 77.35 -37.23 3.41
C ARG A 255 77.08 -36.24 4.53
N SER A 256 77.71 -35.08 4.45
CA SER A 256 77.46 -33.96 5.36
C SER A 256 76.55 -32.98 4.65
N ARG A 257 75.26 -32.99 5.01
CA ARG A 257 74.28 -32.00 4.53
C ARG A 257 73.42 -31.51 5.67
N LEU A 258 73.10 -30.22 5.66
CA LEU A 258 72.24 -29.61 6.67
C LEU A 258 70.77 -30.03 6.51
N MET A 259 70.33 -30.21 5.26
CA MET A 259 68.96 -30.53 4.91
C MET A 259 68.87 -31.81 4.05
N PRO A 260 67.80 -32.62 4.21
CA PRO A 260 67.61 -33.84 3.44
C PRO A 260 67.36 -33.58 1.93
N PHE A 261 66.86 -32.40 1.58
CA PHE A 261 66.62 -31.94 0.21
C PHE A 261 67.51 -30.73 -0.13
N THR A 262 67.62 -30.40 -1.42
CA THR A 262 68.35 -29.20 -1.84
C THR A 262 67.69 -27.94 -1.29
N VAL A 263 68.51 -26.90 -1.07
CA VAL A 263 68.06 -25.61 -0.54
C VAL A 263 66.93 -25.06 -1.40
N ASP A 264 67.09 -25.04 -2.72
CA ASP A 264 66.08 -24.51 -3.66
C ASP A 264 64.72 -25.22 -3.58
N LYS A 265 64.73 -26.55 -3.45
CA LYS A 265 63.49 -27.33 -3.35
C LYS A 265 62.78 -27.07 -2.03
N THR A 266 63.55 -27.01 -0.96
CA THR A 266 63.02 -26.79 0.39
C THR A 266 62.47 -25.37 0.53
N SER A 267 63.20 -24.36 0.05
CA SER A 267 62.77 -22.96 0.12
C SER A 267 61.58 -22.67 -0.79
N SER A 268 61.52 -23.28 -1.97
CA SER A 268 60.35 -23.16 -2.87
C SER A 268 59.11 -23.77 -2.23
N ALA A 269 59.21 -24.98 -1.67
CA ALA A 269 58.08 -25.61 -0.99
C ALA A 269 57.62 -24.80 0.25
N ALA A 270 58.55 -24.24 1.01
CA ALA A 270 58.23 -23.36 2.14
C ALA A 270 57.51 -22.08 1.69
N TRP A 271 57.96 -21.46 0.60
CA TRP A 271 57.31 -20.27 0.03
C TRP A 271 55.91 -20.57 -0.51
N ASP A 272 55.72 -21.71 -1.16
CA ASP A 272 54.41 -22.13 -1.64
C ASP A 272 53.44 -22.37 -0.48
N LEU A 273 53.92 -22.94 0.63
CA LEU A 273 53.13 -23.07 1.86
C LEU A 273 52.71 -21.71 2.43
N MET A 274 53.60 -20.71 2.41
CA MET A 274 53.28 -19.34 2.87
C MET A 274 52.21 -18.68 1.99
N GLN A 275 52.23 -18.92 0.68
CA GLN A 275 51.21 -18.39 -0.24
C GLN A 275 49.81 -18.98 -0.01
N LEU A 276 49.73 -20.21 0.50
CA LEU A 276 48.45 -20.86 0.79
C LEU A 276 47.78 -20.29 2.06
N GLY A 277 48.58 -19.76 2.99
CA GLY A 277 48.11 -19.30 4.29
C GLY A 277 47.63 -20.43 5.19
N VAL A 278 47.30 -20.09 6.45
CA VAL A 278 46.73 -21.04 7.42
C VAL A 278 45.28 -20.67 7.66
N THR A 279 44.35 -21.57 7.33
CA THR A 279 42.94 -21.42 7.71
C THR A 279 42.72 -22.02 9.09
N ASN A 280 42.28 -21.20 10.03
CA ASN A 280 41.88 -21.63 11.37
C ASN A 280 40.46 -21.13 11.62
N ASN A 281 39.61 -21.93 12.26
CA ASN A 281 38.19 -21.61 12.50
C ASN A 281 37.97 -20.28 13.24
N ASN A 282 38.97 -19.80 13.99
CA ASN A 282 38.89 -18.55 14.76
C ASN A 282 39.61 -17.35 14.10
N CYS A 283 40.17 -17.52 12.90
CA CYS A 283 40.86 -16.48 12.16
C CYS A 283 40.34 -16.41 10.73
N ALA A 284 39.76 -15.27 10.36
CA ALA A 284 39.47 -14.96 8.97
C ALA A 284 40.74 -14.33 8.37
N GLY A 285 41.61 -15.17 7.81
CA GLY A 285 42.81 -14.77 7.09
C GLY A 285 42.58 -14.75 5.58
N ARG A 286 43.07 -13.71 4.90
CA ARG A 286 43.14 -13.64 3.44
C ARG A 286 44.59 -13.39 3.02
N VAL A 287 45.11 -14.30 2.21
CA VAL A 287 46.40 -14.11 1.53
C VAL A 287 46.17 -13.56 0.14
N ILE A 288 46.97 -12.57 -0.24
CA ILE A 288 46.92 -11.86 -1.52
C ILE A 288 48.32 -11.94 -2.11
N ARG A 289 48.47 -12.69 -3.20
CA ARG A 289 49.70 -12.67 -3.99
C ARG A 289 49.78 -11.34 -4.74
N ARG A 290 50.85 -10.56 -4.49
CA ARG A 290 51.09 -9.27 -5.15
C ARG A 290 52.11 -9.41 -6.30
N ALA A 291 53.13 -10.24 -6.10
CA ALA A 291 54.11 -10.65 -7.10
C ALA A 291 54.58 -12.09 -6.84
N ASP A 292 55.47 -12.63 -7.67
CA ASP A 292 56.00 -14.00 -7.52
C ASP A 292 56.84 -14.17 -6.24
N ASP A 293 57.40 -13.07 -5.76
CA ASP A 293 58.26 -12.95 -4.60
C ASP A 293 57.64 -12.07 -3.50
N LEU A 294 56.38 -11.63 -3.67
CA LEU A 294 55.71 -10.74 -2.73
C LEU A 294 54.30 -11.20 -2.41
N VAL A 295 54.05 -11.46 -1.13
CA VAL A 295 52.77 -11.93 -0.60
C VAL A 295 52.32 -11.01 0.52
N ALA A 296 51.07 -10.57 0.46
CA ALA A 296 50.43 -9.85 1.54
C ALA A 296 49.43 -10.77 2.24
N SER A 297 49.31 -10.68 3.55
CA SER A 297 48.22 -11.31 4.30
C SER A 297 47.50 -10.30 5.18
N LYS A 298 46.19 -10.48 5.30
CA LYS A 298 45.33 -9.74 6.21
C LYS A 298 44.60 -10.75 7.08
N GLU A 299 44.75 -10.62 8.38
CA GLU A 299 44.17 -11.53 9.35
C GLU A 299 43.30 -10.75 10.33
N ARG A 300 42.12 -11.31 10.63
CA ARG A 300 41.19 -10.78 11.61
C ARG A 300 40.99 -11.79 12.72
N PHE A 301 41.43 -11.43 13.92
CA PHE A 301 41.27 -12.21 15.13
C PHE A 301 40.16 -11.61 15.98
N THR A 302 39.19 -12.45 16.37
CA THR A 302 38.12 -12.02 17.30
C THR A 302 38.33 -12.72 18.63
N TYR A 303 38.61 -11.93 19.67
CA TYR A 303 38.80 -12.42 21.03
C TYR A 303 37.58 -12.10 21.89
N MET A 304 36.98 -13.14 22.47
CA MET A 304 35.87 -12.98 23.41
C MET A 304 36.42 -12.59 24.79
N LEU A 305 35.97 -11.46 25.32
CA LEU A 305 36.31 -10.99 26.65
C LEU A 305 35.45 -11.70 27.70
N LYS A 306 36.02 -11.91 28.90
CA LYS A 306 35.32 -12.57 30.03
C LYS A 306 34.00 -11.91 30.44
N GLY A 307 33.81 -10.62 30.10
CA GLY A 307 32.59 -9.85 30.39
C GLY A 307 31.52 -9.88 29.29
N GLY A 308 31.65 -10.73 28.26
CA GLY A 308 30.66 -10.84 27.18
C GLY A 308 30.85 -9.85 26.01
N GLY A 309 31.92 -9.06 26.02
CA GLY A 309 32.35 -8.26 24.86
C GLY A 309 33.29 -9.03 23.93
N ASN A 310 33.62 -8.45 22.77
CA ASN A 310 34.67 -8.95 21.90
C ASN A 310 35.68 -7.85 21.55
N VAL A 311 36.90 -8.24 21.25
CA VAL A 311 37.95 -7.38 20.68
C VAL A 311 38.32 -7.95 19.34
N GLU A 312 38.32 -7.11 18.32
CA GLU A 312 38.81 -7.43 16.99
C GLU A 312 40.24 -6.90 16.86
N ILE A 313 41.18 -7.77 16.51
CA ILE A 313 42.55 -7.38 16.15
C ILE A 313 42.72 -7.63 14.66
N ARG A 314 43.17 -6.61 13.93
CA ARG A 314 43.51 -6.72 12.51
C ARG A 314 45.02 -6.73 12.37
N SER A 315 45.54 -7.78 11.75
CA SER A 315 46.96 -7.89 11.43
C SER A 315 47.14 -7.80 9.92
N HIS A 316 48.06 -6.95 9.48
CA HIS A 316 48.48 -6.86 8.09
C HIS A 316 49.95 -7.24 8.03
N CYS A 317 50.24 -8.29 7.28
CA CYS A 317 51.60 -8.77 7.08
C CYS A 317 51.98 -8.71 5.61
N LEU A 318 53.23 -8.40 5.32
CA LEU A 318 53.84 -8.46 4.01
C LEU A 318 55.07 -9.35 4.10
N MET A 319 55.16 -10.31 3.19
CA MET A 319 56.25 -11.27 3.08
C MET A 319 56.92 -11.06 1.74
N LYS A 320 58.22 -10.76 1.75
CA LYS A 320 59.04 -10.57 0.55
C LYS A 320 60.14 -11.62 0.50
N ARG A 321 60.14 -12.43 -0.55
CA ARG A 321 61.13 -13.45 -0.83
C ARG A 321 62.28 -12.86 -1.63
N VAL A 322 63.51 -13.13 -1.23
CA VAL A 322 64.71 -12.73 -1.96
C VAL A 322 65.59 -13.95 -2.17
N GLN A 323 65.98 -14.18 -3.41
CA GLN A 323 66.93 -15.24 -3.75
C GLN A 323 68.35 -14.71 -3.55
N ILE A 324 69.15 -15.47 -2.82
CA ILE A 324 70.57 -15.22 -2.60
C ILE A 324 71.37 -16.43 -3.11
N PRO A 325 72.67 -16.28 -3.43
CA PRO A 325 73.47 -17.40 -3.95
C PRO A 325 73.48 -18.64 -3.05
N THR A 326 73.29 -18.47 -1.74
CA THR A 326 73.32 -19.54 -0.74
C THR A 326 71.93 -20.08 -0.37
N GLY A 327 70.85 -19.53 -0.94
CA GLY A 327 69.48 -19.95 -0.65
C GLY A 327 68.45 -18.84 -0.79
N THR A 328 67.45 -18.84 0.10
CA THR A 328 66.33 -17.92 0.03
C THR A 328 66.10 -17.27 1.38
N ILE A 329 65.95 -15.95 1.40
CA ILE A 329 65.54 -15.19 2.58
C ILE A 329 64.08 -14.76 2.38
N VAL A 330 63.31 -14.76 3.45
CA VAL A 330 61.97 -14.16 3.48
C VAL A 330 61.97 -13.06 4.54
N LEU A 331 61.78 -11.81 4.11
CA LEU A 331 61.52 -10.70 5.02
C LEU A 331 60.03 -10.63 5.31
N VAL A 332 59.68 -10.48 6.58
CA VAL A 332 58.30 -10.33 7.02
C VAL A 332 58.17 -9.00 7.76
N GLU A 333 57.28 -8.14 7.26
CA GLU A 333 56.87 -6.91 7.90
C GLU A 333 55.41 -7.03 8.33
N ALA A 334 55.09 -6.55 9.52
CA ALA A 334 53.74 -6.64 10.04
C ALA A 334 53.35 -5.36 10.78
N THR A 335 52.07 -5.01 10.69
CA THR A 335 51.44 -3.99 11.53
C THR A 335 50.11 -4.51 12.04
N ASN A 336 49.75 -4.11 13.26
CA ASN A 336 48.49 -4.47 13.89
C ASN A 336 47.70 -3.19 14.18
N VAL A 337 46.41 -3.20 13.86
CA VAL A 337 45.48 -2.08 14.06
C VAL A 337 44.31 -2.52 14.92
#